data_AF-A0A1Q3QVJ7-F1
#
_entry.id   AF-A0A1Q3QVJ7-F1
#
_cell.length_a   1.000
_cell.length_b   1.000
_cell.length_c   1.000
_cell.angle_alpha   90.00
_cell.angle_beta   90.00
_cell.angle_gamma   90.00
#
_symmetry.space_group_name_H-M   'P 1'
#
loop_
_entity.id
_entity.type
_entity.pdbx_description
1 polymer ?
#
loop_
_entity_poly.entity_id
_entity_poly.type
_entity_poly.pdbx_seq_one_letter_code
_entity_poly.pdbx_strand_id
1 'polypeptide(L)'
;MNRTLTLVSAVGAGLLTVAGMTQTAGAQATQPTTPPAATAPVAPQAIPAKIALIEFDRVTAATNEGQRAMQELQKKYAPKKTQIDSLSAEVDSLKKQLQSAPATLSDTERASRLRTIDTKEKQLQRDAEDAQTAYNADMQESLGKVMQKIGPTVVKYVQDNGYTLLLDIGQQQGGVSVMWAAQGTDISQAIVTAYNASSGVAAPVPSAPAPSAARPHAAAPAAKK
;
A
#
# COMPACT_ATOMS: atom_id res chain seq x y z
N MET A 1 -5.12 18.60 24.73
CA MET A 1 -5.79 19.90 24.93
C MET A 1 -6.67 20.13 23.71
N ASN A 2 -7.97 19.86 23.86
CA ASN A 2 -8.94 19.86 22.76
C ASN A 2 -9.38 21.29 22.45
N ARG A 3 -9.46 21.68 21.18
CA ARG A 3 -10.20 22.87 20.76
C ARG A 3 -11.07 22.58 19.54
N THR A 4 -12.35 22.50 19.86
CA THR A 4 -13.53 22.42 19.00
C THR A 4 -13.66 23.70 18.16
N LEU A 5 -13.87 23.59 16.85
CA LEU A 5 -14.31 24.69 15.99
C LEU A 5 -15.74 24.42 15.50
N THR A 6 -16.67 25.25 15.95
CA THR A 6 -18.03 25.39 15.42
C THR A 6 -18.04 26.42 14.29
N LEU A 7 -18.48 26.04 13.10
CA LEU A 7 -18.76 26.93 11.97
C LEU A 7 -20.29 27.12 11.85
N VAL A 8 -20.73 28.37 11.98
CA VAL A 8 -22.10 28.83 11.74
C VAL A 8 -22.17 29.31 10.29
N SER A 9 -23.01 28.69 9.47
CA SER A 9 -23.31 29.13 8.11
C SER A 9 -24.55 30.03 8.11
N ALA A 10 -24.38 31.29 7.72
CA ALA A 10 -25.46 32.21 7.40
C ALA A 10 -25.69 32.21 5.87
N VAL A 11 -26.91 31.91 5.46
CA VAL A 11 -27.37 31.94 4.06
C VAL A 11 -27.70 33.38 3.66
N GLY A 12 -26.95 33.93 2.71
CA GLY A 12 -27.24 35.22 2.07
C GLY A 12 -28.05 35.03 0.79
N ALA A 13 -29.26 35.58 0.77
CA ALA A 13 -30.09 35.71 -0.42
C ALA A 13 -29.56 36.83 -1.32
N GLY A 14 -29.21 36.51 -2.56
CA GLY A 14 -28.79 37.47 -3.58
C GLY A 14 -29.74 37.45 -4.78
N LEU A 15 -30.66 38.41 -4.83
CA LEU A 15 -31.42 38.80 -6.02
C LEU A 15 -30.52 39.68 -6.91
N LEU A 16 -30.25 39.25 -8.15
CA LEU A 16 -29.62 40.08 -9.17
C LEU A 16 -30.50 40.12 -10.42
N THR A 17 -31.06 41.30 -10.65
CA THR A 17 -31.73 41.77 -11.86
C THR A 17 -30.69 41.99 -12.98
N VAL A 18 -30.87 41.35 -14.14
CA VAL A 18 -30.06 41.64 -15.34
C VAL A 18 -30.90 42.36 -16.38
N ALA A 19 -30.32 43.47 -16.85
CA ALA A 19 -30.84 44.41 -17.81
C ALA A 19 -30.96 43.85 -19.23
N GLY A 20 -31.95 44.36 -19.96
CA GLY A 20 -32.23 44.02 -21.35
C GLY A 20 -31.18 44.53 -22.33
N MET A 21 -30.85 43.69 -23.31
CA MET A 21 -30.22 44.07 -24.56
C MET A 21 -31.19 43.74 -25.70
N THR A 22 -31.57 44.77 -26.45
CA THR A 22 -32.39 44.70 -27.66
C THR A 22 -31.58 44.08 -28.79
N GLN A 23 -32.02 42.91 -29.28
CA GLN A 23 -31.46 42.25 -30.46
C GLN A 23 -32.48 42.27 -31.61
N THR A 24 -32.00 42.72 -32.77
CA THR A 24 -32.73 42.95 -34.02
C THR A 24 -33.28 41.65 -34.63
N ALA A 25 -34.51 41.73 -35.14
CA ALA A 25 -35.26 40.62 -35.71
C ALA A 25 -34.65 40.10 -37.02
N GLY A 26 -34.17 38.86 -37.01
CA GLY A 26 -33.99 38.02 -38.18
C GLY A 26 -35.14 37.03 -38.27
N ALA A 27 -35.83 36.96 -39.42
CA ALA A 27 -36.90 36.01 -39.65
C ALA A 27 -36.35 34.57 -39.67
N GLN A 28 -36.60 33.81 -38.59
CA GLN A 28 -36.35 32.38 -38.53
C GLN A 28 -37.65 31.62 -38.87
N ALA A 29 -37.53 30.69 -39.81
CA ALA A 29 -38.62 29.80 -40.23
C ALA A 29 -39.09 28.92 -39.05
N THR A 30 -40.40 28.84 -38.86
CA THR A 30 -41.06 28.05 -37.82
C THR A 30 -40.94 26.56 -38.12
N GLN A 31 -40.04 25.85 -37.43
CA GLN A 31 -40.14 24.40 -37.27
C GLN A 31 -41.11 24.06 -36.12
N PRO A 32 -41.93 23.01 -36.25
CA PRO A 32 -42.85 22.59 -35.20
C PRO A 32 -42.08 22.08 -33.98
N THR A 33 -42.16 22.81 -32.87
CA THR A 33 -41.66 22.39 -31.57
C THR A 33 -42.64 21.38 -30.96
N THR A 34 -42.31 20.10 -31.03
CA THR A 34 -42.93 19.10 -30.14
C THR A 34 -42.43 19.37 -28.71
N PRO A 35 -43.31 19.44 -27.70
CA PRO A 35 -42.89 19.61 -26.31
C PRO A 35 -41.98 18.44 -25.91
N PRO A 36 -40.84 18.67 -25.23
CA PRO A 36 -40.06 17.58 -24.66
C PRO A 36 -40.95 16.83 -23.67
N ALA A 37 -41.09 15.51 -23.87
CA ALA A 37 -41.80 14.64 -22.95
C ALA A 37 -41.16 14.78 -21.55
N ALA A 38 -41.97 15.20 -20.57
CA ALA A 38 -41.54 15.26 -19.18
C ALA A 38 -41.12 13.86 -18.72
N THR A 39 -39.83 13.68 -18.45
CA THR A 39 -39.34 12.48 -17.78
C THR A 39 -39.92 12.46 -16.37
N ALA A 40 -40.76 11.47 -16.08
CA ALA A 40 -41.30 11.29 -14.74
C ALA A 40 -40.14 11.10 -13.73
N PRO A 41 -40.20 11.73 -12.55
CA PRO A 41 -39.16 11.56 -11.54
C PRO A 41 -39.10 10.08 -11.13
N VAL A 42 -37.93 9.46 -11.30
CA VAL A 42 -37.64 8.14 -10.76
C VAL A 42 -37.62 8.23 -9.23
N ALA A 43 -38.67 7.70 -8.59
CA ALA A 43 -38.71 7.59 -7.14
C ALA A 43 -37.64 6.58 -6.68
N PRO A 44 -36.76 6.93 -5.71
CA PRO A 44 -35.79 5.97 -5.19
C PRO A 44 -36.53 4.79 -4.54
N GLN A 45 -36.31 3.59 -5.09
CA GLN A 45 -36.83 2.36 -4.51
C GLN A 45 -35.84 1.84 -3.46
N ALA A 46 -36.35 1.50 -2.27
CA ALA A 46 -35.55 0.89 -1.22
C ALA A 46 -35.16 -0.54 -1.64
N ILE A 47 -33.87 -0.74 -1.98
CA ILE A 47 -33.31 -2.08 -2.20
C ILE A 47 -32.81 -2.60 -0.86
N PRO A 48 -33.26 -3.77 -0.38
CA PRO A 48 -32.66 -4.43 0.78
C PRO A 48 -31.15 -4.58 0.56
N ALA A 49 -30.34 -3.87 1.33
CA ALA A 49 -28.90 -3.84 1.13
C ALA A 49 -28.23 -5.07 1.75
N LYS A 50 -27.56 -5.88 0.93
CA LYS A 50 -26.66 -6.94 1.38
C LYS A 50 -25.24 -6.48 1.14
N ILE A 51 -24.56 -6.08 2.22
CA ILE A 51 -23.24 -5.46 2.19
C ILE A 51 -22.16 -6.53 2.36
N ALA A 52 -21.11 -6.48 1.54
CA ALA A 52 -19.87 -7.22 1.71
C ALA A 52 -18.73 -6.27 2.10
N LEU A 53 -17.83 -6.73 2.97
CA LEU A 53 -16.60 -6.06 3.34
C LEU A 53 -15.41 -6.83 2.78
N ILE A 54 -14.38 -6.12 2.34
CA ILE A 54 -13.14 -6.71 1.87
C ILE A 54 -11.95 -5.85 2.30
N GLU A 55 -10.84 -6.44 2.70
CA GLU A 55 -9.56 -5.75 2.78
C GLU A 55 -8.77 -6.03 1.51
N PHE A 56 -8.95 -5.20 0.47
CA PHE A 56 -8.52 -5.59 -0.88
C PHE A 56 -6.99 -5.74 -1.02
N ASP A 57 -6.23 -4.85 -0.40
CA ASP A 57 -4.76 -4.93 -0.35
C ASP A 57 -4.30 -6.21 0.37
N ARG A 58 -4.94 -6.56 1.49
CA ARG A 58 -4.63 -7.76 2.28
C ARG A 58 -4.98 -9.03 1.52
N VAL A 59 -6.13 -9.06 0.87
CA VAL A 59 -6.55 -10.17 -0.01
C VAL A 59 -5.52 -10.38 -1.10
N THR A 60 -5.10 -9.30 -1.77
CA THR A 60 -4.10 -9.35 -2.83
C THR A 60 -2.80 -9.98 -2.35
N ALA A 61 -2.26 -9.50 -1.22
CA ALA A 61 -1.03 -10.04 -0.63
C ALA A 61 -1.19 -11.49 -0.14
N ALA A 62 -2.39 -11.90 0.30
CA ALA A 62 -2.66 -13.24 0.81
C ALA A 62 -2.85 -14.30 -0.27
N THR A 63 -3.12 -13.93 -1.53
CA THR A 63 -3.20 -14.88 -2.64
C THR A 63 -1.86 -15.58 -2.89
N ASN A 64 -1.91 -16.78 -3.49
CA ASN A 64 -0.70 -17.52 -3.87
C ASN A 64 0.17 -16.69 -4.82
N GLU A 65 -0.45 -15.89 -5.69
CA GLU A 65 0.24 -15.05 -6.66
C GLU A 65 0.88 -13.84 -5.98
N GLY A 66 0.17 -13.17 -5.06
CA GLY A 66 0.71 -12.09 -4.25
C GLY A 66 1.91 -12.54 -3.41
N GLN A 67 1.79 -13.70 -2.76
CA GLN A 67 2.90 -14.29 -2.00
C GLN A 67 4.09 -14.62 -2.90
N ARG A 68 3.87 -15.16 -4.09
CA ARG A 68 4.94 -15.45 -5.06
C ARG A 68 5.63 -14.17 -5.54
N ALA A 69 4.86 -13.15 -5.91
CA ALA A 69 5.40 -11.85 -6.31
C ALA A 69 6.28 -11.26 -5.20
N MET A 70 5.89 -11.43 -3.94
CA MET A 70 6.68 -10.97 -2.80
C MET A 70 7.96 -11.77 -2.60
N GLN A 71 7.95 -13.09 -2.81
CA GLN A 71 9.16 -13.91 -2.77
C GLN A 71 10.12 -13.55 -3.91
N GLU A 72 9.61 -13.29 -5.11
CA GLU A 72 10.40 -12.84 -6.25
C GLU A 72 11.05 -11.48 -5.98
N LEU A 73 10.29 -10.55 -5.38
CA LEU A 73 10.81 -9.26 -4.98
C LEU A 73 11.91 -9.38 -3.91
N GLN A 74 11.70 -10.20 -2.87
CA GLN A 74 12.72 -10.46 -1.86
C GLN A 74 14.00 -11.04 -2.48
N LYS A 75 13.88 -11.97 -3.42
CA LYS A 75 15.03 -12.53 -4.15
C LYS A 75 15.74 -11.46 -5.00
N LYS A 76 14.99 -10.60 -5.70
CA LYS A 76 15.52 -9.50 -6.52
C LYS A 76 16.35 -8.52 -5.67
N TYR A 77 15.89 -8.20 -4.46
CA TYR A 77 16.53 -7.21 -3.59
C TYR A 77 17.55 -7.78 -2.59
N ALA A 78 17.64 -9.10 -2.43
CA ALA A 78 18.60 -9.74 -1.53
C ALA A 78 20.07 -9.33 -1.77
N PRO A 79 20.58 -9.21 -3.02
CA PRO A 79 21.94 -8.74 -3.27
C PRO A 79 22.15 -7.29 -2.82
N LYS A 80 21.19 -6.41 -3.09
CA LYS A 80 21.25 -5.00 -2.69
C LYS A 80 21.25 -4.86 -1.17
N LYS A 81 20.40 -5.64 -0.47
CA LYS A 81 20.42 -5.71 0.99
C LYS A 81 21.79 -6.14 1.52
N THR A 82 22.37 -7.19 0.95
CA THR A 82 23.71 -7.68 1.34
C THR A 82 24.79 -6.60 1.13
N GLN A 83 24.71 -5.84 0.03
CA GLN A 83 25.62 -4.72 -0.25
C GLN A 83 25.51 -3.62 0.82
N ILE A 84 24.28 -3.21 1.18
CA ILE A 84 24.01 -2.19 2.21
C ILE A 84 24.50 -2.67 3.58
N ASP A 85 24.20 -3.91 3.96
CA ASP A 85 24.62 -4.49 5.24
C ASP A 85 26.17 -4.55 5.33
N SER A 86 26.86 -4.89 4.24
CA SER A 86 28.32 -4.89 4.16
C SER A 86 28.91 -3.48 4.30
N LEU A 87 28.34 -2.49 3.60
CA LEU A 87 28.81 -1.10 3.67
C LEU A 87 28.58 -0.50 5.07
N SER A 88 27.47 -0.84 5.73
CA SER A 88 27.21 -0.47 7.13
C SER A 88 28.28 -1.04 8.06
N ALA A 89 28.59 -2.33 7.93
CA ALA A 89 29.62 -2.98 8.74
C ALA A 89 31.01 -2.38 8.50
N GLU A 90 31.33 -1.98 7.27
CA GLU A 90 32.58 -1.31 6.93
C GLU A 90 32.68 0.07 7.59
N VAL A 91 31.61 0.88 7.51
CA VAL A 91 31.54 2.20 8.18
C VAL A 91 31.76 2.05 9.69
N ASP A 92 31.07 1.10 10.32
CA ASP A 92 31.21 0.84 11.76
C ASP A 92 32.62 0.38 12.14
N SER A 93 33.25 -0.45 11.29
CA SER A 93 34.64 -0.87 11.46
C SER A 93 35.60 0.32 11.39
N LEU A 94 35.45 1.19 10.38
CA LEU A 94 36.29 2.38 10.21
C LEU A 94 36.14 3.38 11.37
N LYS A 95 34.91 3.57 11.87
CA LYS A 95 34.65 4.38 13.07
C LYS A 95 35.37 3.83 14.29
N LYS A 96 35.25 2.52 14.54
CA LYS A 96 35.95 1.86 15.65
C LYS A 96 37.47 2.00 15.53
N GLN A 97 38.03 1.79 14.33
CA GLN A 97 39.47 1.97 14.09
C GLN A 97 39.95 3.39 14.37
N LEU A 98 39.14 4.40 14.00
CA LEU A 98 39.46 5.80 14.28
C LEU A 98 39.37 6.12 15.78
N GLN A 99 38.39 5.57 16.48
CA GLN A 99 38.23 5.72 17.94
C GLN A 99 39.36 5.05 18.71
N SER A 100 39.84 3.89 18.26
CA SER A 100 40.96 3.16 18.86
C SER A 100 42.34 3.66 18.39
N ALA A 101 42.39 4.67 17.53
CA ALA A 101 43.65 5.16 16.99
C ALA A 101 44.54 5.78 18.08
N PRO A 102 45.87 5.54 18.07
CA PRO A 102 46.79 6.17 19.00
C PRO A 102 46.72 7.69 18.94
N ALA A 103 46.94 8.36 20.08
CA ALA A 103 47.04 9.82 20.12
C ALA A 103 48.19 10.38 19.27
N THR A 104 49.18 9.54 18.92
CA THR A 104 50.31 9.87 18.05
C THR A 104 49.99 9.82 16.55
N LEU A 105 48.77 9.43 16.16
CA LEU A 105 48.35 9.41 14.76
C LEU A 105 48.39 10.83 14.18
N SER A 106 48.98 11.00 12.99
CA SER A 106 49.12 12.33 12.40
C SER A 106 47.76 12.95 12.04
N ASP A 107 47.69 14.29 12.09
CA ASP A 107 46.46 15.01 11.72
C ASP A 107 46.03 14.73 10.28
N THR A 108 47.00 14.55 9.37
CA THR A 108 46.76 14.20 7.98
C THR A 108 46.10 12.82 7.84
N GLU A 109 46.58 11.81 8.56
CA GLU A 109 45.98 10.47 8.56
C GLU A 109 44.59 10.46 9.22
N ARG A 110 44.42 11.22 10.32
CA ARG A 110 43.12 11.39 10.98
C ARG A 110 42.10 11.99 10.03
N ALA A 111 42.47 13.08 9.36
CA ALA A 111 41.62 13.75 8.37
C ALA A 111 41.28 12.83 7.18
N SER A 112 42.23 12.03 6.70
CA SER A 112 42.00 11.06 5.62
C SER A 112 40.98 9.98 6.02
N ARG A 113 41.11 9.42 7.23
CA ARG A 113 40.16 8.43 7.77
C ARG A 113 38.76 9.02 7.95
N LEU A 114 38.67 10.23 8.50
CA LEU A 114 37.40 10.96 8.62
C LEU A 114 36.72 11.18 7.28
N ARG A 115 37.47 11.62 6.24
CA ARG A 115 36.93 11.78 4.88
C ARG A 115 36.42 10.47 4.28
N THR A 116 37.13 9.36 4.54
CA THR A 116 36.72 8.04 4.05
C THR A 116 35.44 7.56 4.73
N ILE A 117 35.31 7.76 6.04
CA ILE A 117 34.09 7.47 6.79
C ILE A 117 32.93 8.30 6.24
N ASP A 118 33.09 9.63 6.14
CA ASP A 118 32.05 10.53 5.63
C ASP A 118 31.59 10.17 4.20
N THR A 119 32.54 9.80 3.33
CA THR A 119 32.23 9.34 1.97
C THR A 119 31.39 8.06 1.98
N LYS A 120 31.75 7.07 2.81
CA LYS A 120 31.03 5.80 2.90
C LYS A 120 29.68 5.94 3.60
N GLU A 121 29.56 6.82 4.58
CA GLU A 121 28.29 7.14 5.23
C GLU A 121 27.30 7.75 4.23
N LYS A 122 27.74 8.72 3.44
CA LYS A 122 26.92 9.32 2.37
C LYS A 122 26.55 8.29 1.30
N GLN A 123 27.45 7.37 0.99
CA GLN A 123 27.13 6.27 0.08
C GLN A 123 26.08 5.34 0.67
N LEU A 124 26.24 4.94 1.92
CA LEU A 124 25.31 4.07 2.64
C LEU A 124 23.90 4.67 2.70
N GLN A 125 23.80 5.94 3.07
CA GLN A 125 22.53 6.63 3.14
C GLN A 125 21.82 6.66 1.79
N ARG A 126 22.54 7.06 0.72
CA ARG A 126 21.97 7.10 -0.64
C ARG A 126 21.55 5.71 -1.12
N ASP A 127 22.42 4.71 -0.98
CA ASP A 127 22.11 3.34 -1.40
C ASP A 127 20.90 2.76 -0.65
N ALA A 128 20.75 3.07 0.65
CA ALA A 128 19.62 2.65 1.45
C ALA A 128 18.32 3.35 1.04
N GLU A 129 18.34 4.66 0.82
CA GLU A 129 17.19 5.44 0.38
C GLU A 129 16.72 5.01 -1.02
N ASP A 130 17.66 4.84 -1.96
CA ASP A 130 17.39 4.38 -3.32
C ASP A 130 16.81 2.96 -3.32
N ALA A 131 17.42 2.05 -2.55
CA ALA A 131 16.93 0.68 -2.45
C ALA A 131 15.53 0.60 -1.83
N GLN A 132 15.25 1.40 -0.80
CA GLN A 132 13.94 1.44 -0.16
C GLN A 132 12.88 2.00 -1.10
N THR A 133 13.20 3.07 -1.84
CA THR A 133 12.31 3.69 -2.82
C THR A 133 11.99 2.72 -3.96
N ALA A 134 13.02 2.10 -4.53
CA ALA A 134 12.86 1.12 -5.60
C ALA A 134 12.08 -0.11 -5.15
N TYR A 135 12.38 -0.66 -3.95
CA TYR A 135 11.65 -1.79 -3.39
C TYR A 135 10.16 -1.47 -3.21
N ASN A 136 9.83 -0.29 -2.66
CA ASN A 136 8.44 0.13 -2.47
C ASN A 136 7.71 0.30 -3.80
N ALA A 137 8.35 0.90 -4.81
CA ALA A 137 7.78 1.07 -6.14
C ALA A 137 7.50 -0.29 -6.80
N ASP A 138 8.49 -1.19 -6.81
CA ASP A 138 8.34 -2.53 -7.38
C ASP A 138 7.29 -3.37 -6.62
N MET A 139 7.20 -3.22 -5.30
CA MET A 139 6.18 -3.88 -4.48
C MET A 139 4.78 -3.43 -4.88
N GLN A 140 4.56 -2.11 -4.99
CA GLN A 140 3.28 -1.55 -5.42
C GLN A 140 2.92 -1.98 -6.85
N GLU A 141 3.87 -1.97 -7.78
CA GLU A 141 3.65 -2.42 -9.14
C GLU A 141 3.29 -3.91 -9.19
N SER A 142 4.03 -4.74 -8.47
CA SER A 142 3.84 -6.19 -8.47
C SER A 142 2.50 -6.57 -7.87
N LEU A 143 2.14 -6.02 -6.70
CA LEU A 143 0.85 -6.27 -6.09
C LEU A 143 -0.29 -5.64 -6.89
N GLY A 144 -0.09 -4.47 -7.50
CA GLY A 144 -1.07 -3.82 -8.38
C GLY A 144 -1.45 -4.69 -9.58
N LYS A 145 -0.49 -5.41 -10.18
CA LYS A 145 -0.77 -6.38 -11.26
C LYS A 145 -1.62 -7.55 -10.78
N VAL A 146 -1.37 -8.06 -9.57
CA VAL A 146 -2.18 -9.14 -8.96
C VAL A 146 -3.59 -8.62 -8.65
N MET A 147 -3.68 -7.43 -8.09
CA MET A 147 -4.93 -6.76 -7.76
C MET A 147 -5.86 -6.61 -8.97
N GLN A 148 -5.31 -6.22 -10.13
CA GLN A 148 -6.06 -6.14 -11.40
C GLN A 148 -6.65 -7.49 -11.83
N LYS A 149 -5.95 -8.60 -11.56
CA LYS A 149 -6.44 -9.95 -11.87
C LYS A 149 -7.49 -10.45 -10.89
N ILE A 150 -7.44 -10.01 -9.62
CA ILE A 150 -8.41 -10.38 -8.59
C ILE A 150 -9.77 -9.72 -8.83
N GLY A 151 -9.79 -8.49 -9.37
CA GLY A 151 -11.00 -7.70 -9.58
C GLY A 151 -12.19 -8.48 -10.18
N PRO A 152 -12.03 -9.18 -11.32
CA PRO A 152 -13.09 -10.00 -11.90
C PRO A 152 -13.61 -11.11 -10.97
N THR A 153 -12.74 -11.72 -10.17
CA THR A 153 -13.14 -12.76 -9.20
C THR A 153 -13.99 -12.17 -8.09
N VAL A 154 -13.64 -10.97 -7.61
CA VAL A 154 -14.44 -10.25 -6.61
C VAL A 154 -15.81 -9.90 -7.16
N VAL A 155 -15.87 -9.29 -8.34
CA VAL A 155 -17.13 -8.91 -9.00
C VAL A 155 -18.04 -10.12 -9.18
N LYS A 156 -17.49 -11.24 -9.66
CA LYS A 156 -18.24 -12.49 -9.81
C LYS A 156 -18.76 -13.00 -8.47
N TYR A 157 -17.92 -13.04 -7.43
CA TYR A 157 -18.32 -13.53 -6.12
C TYR A 157 -19.44 -12.66 -5.52
N VAL A 158 -19.36 -11.34 -5.62
CA VAL A 158 -20.39 -10.45 -5.07
C VAL A 158 -21.72 -10.60 -5.81
N GLN A 159 -21.69 -10.76 -7.13
CA GLN A 159 -22.87 -11.00 -7.96
C GLN A 159 -23.52 -12.35 -7.66
N ASP A 160 -22.74 -13.44 -7.65
CA ASP A 160 -23.22 -14.81 -7.42
C ASP A 160 -23.86 -14.98 -6.02
N ASN A 161 -23.41 -14.18 -5.04
CA ASN A 161 -23.91 -14.21 -3.67
C ASN A 161 -24.97 -13.13 -3.36
N GLY A 162 -25.40 -12.36 -4.36
CA GLY A 162 -26.45 -11.35 -4.22
C GLY A 162 -26.09 -10.17 -3.33
N TYR A 163 -24.82 -9.82 -3.21
CA TYR A 163 -24.40 -8.60 -2.53
C TYR A 163 -24.75 -7.38 -3.39
N THR A 164 -25.28 -6.34 -2.75
CA THR A 164 -25.70 -5.10 -3.42
C THR A 164 -24.69 -3.97 -3.22
N LEU A 165 -23.74 -4.14 -2.28
CA LEU A 165 -22.69 -3.19 -1.98
C LEU A 165 -21.42 -3.93 -1.55
N LEU A 166 -20.28 -3.51 -2.09
CA LEU A 166 -18.95 -3.93 -1.64
C LEU A 166 -18.23 -2.72 -1.05
N LEU A 167 -17.71 -2.87 0.17
CA LEU A 167 -16.93 -1.85 0.86
C LEU A 167 -15.51 -2.36 1.05
N ASP A 168 -14.54 -1.61 0.55
CA ASP A 168 -13.14 -1.81 0.91
C ASP A 168 -12.90 -1.17 2.29
N ILE A 169 -12.55 -2.01 3.26
CA ILE A 169 -12.24 -1.62 4.65
C ILE A 169 -10.72 -1.54 4.88
N GLY A 170 -9.93 -1.60 3.81
CA GLY A 170 -8.49 -1.39 3.85
C GLY A 170 -8.11 -0.01 4.42
N GLN A 171 -6.94 0.05 5.04
CA GLN A 171 -6.36 1.23 5.70
C GLN A 171 -5.85 2.28 4.70
N GLN A 172 -6.58 2.55 3.63
CA GLN A 172 -6.32 3.67 2.73
C GLN A 172 -6.83 4.97 3.38
N GLN A 173 -6.15 6.09 3.17
CA GLN A 173 -6.63 7.39 3.66
C GLN A 173 -8.00 7.70 3.04
N GLY A 174 -9.05 7.74 3.87
CA GLY A 174 -10.44 7.92 3.42
C GLY A 174 -11.24 6.61 3.29
N GLY A 175 -10.67 5.46 3.68
CA GLY A 175 -11.38 4.19 3.77
C GLY A 175 -12.52 4.21 4.81
N VAL A 176 -13.49 3.31 4.62
CA VAL A 176 -14.63 3.18 5.55
C VAL A 176 -14.15 2.43 6.78
N SER A 177 -14.01 3.14 7.91
CA SER A 177 -13.68 2.51 9.19
C SER A 177 -14.92 1.79 9.74
N VAL A 178 -14.89 0.46 9.71
CA VAL A 178 -15.95 -0.38 10.24
C VAL A 178 -15.60 -0.78 11.67
N MET A 179 -16.35 -0.25 12.64
CA MET A 179 -16.13 -0.55 14.07
C MET A 179 -16.69 -1.92 14.46
N TRP A 180 -17.73 -2.39 13.77
CA TRP A 180 -18.36 -3.68 14.00
C TRP A 180 -19.04 -4.16 12.72
N ALA A 181 -18.90 -5.45 12.41
CA ALA A 181 -19.61 -6.13 11.34
C ALA A 181 -20.03 -7.52 11.82
N ALA A 182 -21.13 -8.02 11.28
CA ALA A 182 -21.57 -9.39 11.57
C ALA A 182 -20.58 -10.41 11.00
N GLN A 183 -20.51 -11.59 11.62
CA GLN A 183 -19.73 -12.70 11.07
C GLN A 183 -20.29 -13.08 9.70
N GLY A 184 -19.40 -13.18 8.70
CA GLY A 184 -19.76 -13.46 7.31
C GLY A 184 -20.02 -12.24 6.42
N THR A 185 -19.94 -11.01 6.96
CA THR A 185 -19.93 -9.79 6.11
C THR A 185 -18.58 -9.58 5.43
N ASP A 186 -17.48 -10.00 6.06
CA ASP A 186 -16.14 -10.00 5.46
C ASP A 186 -15.96 -11.19 4.51
N ILE A 187 -15.75 -10.90 3.22
CA ILE A 187 -15.58 -11.89 2.16
C ILE A 187 -14.11 -12.17 1.83
N SER A 188 -13.16 -11.53 2.51
CA SER A 188 -11.72 -11.55 2.16
C SER A 188 -11.18 -12.97 1.97
N GLN A 189 -11.41 -13.85 2.94
CA GLN A 189 -10.92 -15.23 2.88
C GLN A 189 -11.58 -16.05 1.76
N ALA A 190 -12.86 -15.79 1.48
CA ALA A 190 -13.58 -16.45 0.41
C ALA A 190 -13.03 -16.05 -0.96
N ILE A 191 -12.69 -14.76 -1.14
CA ILE A 191 -12.05 -14.26 -2.36
C ILE A 191 -10.66 -14.85 -2.55
N VAL A 192 -9.82 -14.91 -1.51
CA VAL A 192 -8.50 -15.54 -1.60
C VAL A 192 -8.63 -16.99 -2.09
N THR A 193 -9.58 -17.73 -1.50
CA THR A 193 -9.83 -19.13 -1.86
C THR A 193 -10.32 -19.26 -3.31
N ALA A 194 -11.30 -18.44 -3.70
CA ALA A 194 -11.86 -18.44 -5.05
C ALA A 194 -10.81 -18.08 -6.12
N TYR A 195 -9.98 -17.07 -5.84
CA TYR A 195 -8.91 -16.64 -6.75
C TYR A 195 -7.81 -17.69 -6.86
N ASN A 196 -7.37 -18.27 -5.73
CA ASN A 196 -6.35 -19.31 -5.75
C ASN A 196 -6.82 -20.56 -6.51
N ALA A 197 -8.12 -20.89 -6.45
CA ALA A 197 -8.69 -22.00 -7.21
C ALA A 197 -8.74 -21.75 -8.72
N SER A 198 -8.94 -20.50 -9.16
CA SER A 198 -9.06 -20.15 -10.59
C SER A 198 -7.77 -19.68 -11.25
N SER A 199 -6.81 -19.16 -10.48
CA SER A 199 -5.56 -18.56 -10.99
C SER A 199 -4.55 -19.58 -11.53
N GLY A 200 -4.66 -20.86 -11.16
CA GLY A 200 -3.68 -21.90 -11.52
C GLY A 200 -2.31 -21.71 -10.84
N VAL A 201 -2.19 -20.76 -9.92
CA VAL A 201 -0.96 -20.45 -9.20
C VAL A 201 -0.88 -21.34 -7.95
N ALA A 202 0.01 -22.33 -7.98
CA ALA A 202 0.27 -23.18 -6.81
C ALA A 202 0.73 -22.34 -5.59
N ALA A 203 0.33 -22.79 -4.39
CA ALA A 203 0.76 -22.15 -3.15
C ALA A 203 2.30 -22.12 -3.08
N PRO A 204 2.91 -20.95 -2.83
CA PRO A 204 4.35 -20.89 -2.69
C PRO A 204 4.78 -21.70 -1.47
N VAL A 205 5.88 -22.45 -1.61
CA VAL A 205 6.48 -23.15 -0.47
C VAL A 205 6.88 -22.10 0.58
N PRO A 206 6.53 -22.29 1.86
CA PRO A 206 7.03 -21.44 2.92
C PRO A 206 8.55 -21.45 2.86
N SER A 207 9.18 -20.28 2.76
CA SER A 207 10.62 -20.16 3.00
C SER A 207 10.85 -20.62 4.43
N ALA A 208 11.36 -21.84 4.61
CA ALA A 208 11.70 -22.36 5.93
C ALA A 208 12.59 -21.33 6.64
N PRO A 209 12.39 -21.07 7.94
CA PRO A 209 13.33 -20.27 8.70
C PRO A 209 14.72 -20.89 8.52
N ALA A 210 15.72 -20.07 8.17
CA ALA A 210 17.10 -20.52 8.08
C ALA A 210 17.43 -21.32 9.35
N PRO A 211 18.04 -22.52 9.26
CA PRO A 211 18.36 -23.30 10.44
C PRO A 211 19.22 -22.42 11.35
N SER A 212 18.68 -22.10 12.52
CA SER A 212 19.44 -21.45 13.58
C SER A 212 20.68 -22.31 13.79
N ALA A 213 21.86 -21.74 13.50
CA ALA A 213 23.12 -22.42 13.67
C ALA A 213 23.14 -23.03 15.08
N ALA A 214 23.20 -24.37 15.12
CA ALA A 214 23.23 -25.12 16.35
C ALA A 214 24.29 -24.50 17.28
N ARG A 215 23.85 -23.96 18.42
CA ARG A 215 24.78 -23.63 19.50
C ARG A 215 25.54 -24.93 19.83
N PRO A 216 26.88 -24.90 19.92
CA PRO A 216 27.60 -26.05 20.44
C PRO A 216 27.10 -26.30 21.86
N HIS A 217 26.53 -27.47 22.12
CA HIS A 217 26.26 -27.90 23.48
C HIS A 217 27.59 -28.00 24.22
N ALA A 218 27.77 -27.14 25.22
CA ALA A 218 28.86 -27.26 26.18
C ALA A 218 28.74 -28.62 26.88
N ALA A 219 29.79 -29.43 26.79
CA ALA A 219 29.90 -30.69 27.51
C ALA A 219 29.84 -30.44 29.02
N ALA A 220 28.94 -31.14 29.70
CA ALA A 220 28.86 -31.15 31.16
C ALA A 220 30.12 -31.84 31.75
N PRO A 221 30.70 -31.33 32.85
CA PRO A 221 31.84 -31.99 33.50
C PRO A 221 31.37 -33.25 34.24
N ALA A 222 32.11 -34.35 34.01
CA ALA A 222 31.91 -35.62 34.71
C ALA A 222 32.19 -35.47 36.21
N ALA A 223 31.23 -35.89 37.03
CA ALA A 223 31.42 -36.06 38.47
C ALA A 223 32.39 -37.22 38.73
N LYS A 224 33.49 -36.93 39.43
CA LYS A 224 34.32 -37.96 40.06
C LYS A 224 33.75 -38.28 41.44
N LYS A 225 33.63 -39.58 41.72
CA LYS A 225 33.54 -40.13 43.07
C LYS A 225 34.85 -40.84 43.38
#